data_AF-A0A2H2Z1N1-F1
#
_entry.id   AF-A0A2H2Z1N1-F1
#
_cell.length_a   1.000
_cell.length_b   1.000
_cell.length_c   1.000
_cell.angle_alpha   90.00
_cell.angle_beta   90.00
_cell.angle_gamma   90.00
#
_symmetry.space_group_name_H-M   'P 1'
#
loop_
_entity.id
_entity.type
_entity.pdbx_description
1 polymer ?
#
loop_
_entity_poly.entity_id
_entity_poly.type
_entity_poly.pdbx_seq_one_letter_code
_entity_poly.pdbx_strand_id
1 'polypeptide(L)'
;MLISQLPMMVNAQFELRLKIPEADGTFHAIDLTATCLWSHEDINPQYYDSGFNVLQAPEEYEQLIGVLVQYFRFDPLQASV
;
A
#
# COMPACT_ATOMS: atom_id res chain seq x y z
N MET A 1 3.32 -0.05 3.16
CA MET A 1 4.24 0.97 3.71
C MET A 1 4.53 1.97 2.60
N LEU A 2 4.44 3.26 2.88
CA LEU A 2 4.81 4.32 1.94
C LEU A 2 6.20 4.83 2.30
N ILE A 3 7.10 4.94 1.32
CA ILE A 3 8.45 5.48 1.49
C ILE A 3 8.46 6.92 0.96
N SER A 4 8.94 7.87 1.76
CA SER A 4 9.01 9.28 1.39
C SER A 4 10.30 9.94 1.89
N GLN A 5 10.74 11.02 1.23
CA GLN A 5 11.92 11.79 1.68
C GLN A 5 11.62 12.67 2.90
N LEU A 6 10.33 12.94 3.14
CA LEU A 6 9.86 13.76 4.25
C LEU A 6 8.95 12.92 5.15
N PRO A 7 8.93 13.19 6.47
CA PRO A 7 8.02 12.51 7.38
C PRO A 7 6.57 12.87 7.06
N MET A 8 5.68 11.89 7.21
CA MET A 8 4.24 12.09 7.07
C MET A 8 3.64 12.50 8.42
N MET A 9 2.66 13.41 8.39
CA MET A 9 1.98 13.85 9.61
C MET A 9 1.13 12.72 10.20
N VAL A 10 1.51 12.23 11.38
CA VAL A 10 0.78 11.18 12.10
C VAL A 10 -0.58 11.70 12.58
N ASN A 11 -1.61 10.85 12.54
CA ASN A 11 -3.02 11.13 12.81
C ASN A 11 -3.71 12.08 11.82
N ALA A 12 -3.03 12.48 10.73
CA ALA A 12 -3.66 13.22 9.64
C ALA A 12 -4.25 12.28 8.60
N GLN A 13 -5.35 12.73 7.98
CA GLN A 13 -5.98 12.07 6.83
C GLN A 13 -5.35 12.57 5.53
N PHE A 14 -5.16 11.65 4.59
CA PHE A 14 -4.56 11.90 3.29
C PHE A 14 -5.42 11.27 2.20
N GLU A 15 -5.52 11.97 1.08
CA GLU A 15 -5.95 11.40 -0.19
C GLU A 15 -4.73 10.79 -0.87
N LEU A 16 -4.75 9.48 -1.09
CA LEU A 16 -3.66 8.70 -1.66
C LEU A 16 -4.12 8.08 -2.98
N ARG A 17 -3.16 7.85 -3.88
CA ARG A 17 -3.39 7.17 -5.16
C ARG A 17 -2.42 6.01 -5.32
N LEU A 18 -2.96 4.81 -5.51
CA LEU A 18 -2.21 3.68 -6.03
C LEU A 18 -2.17 3.75 -7.56
N LYS A 19 -1.00 3.49 -8.14
CA LYS A 19 -0.81 3.40 -9.59
C LYS A 19 -0.40 1.97 -9.93
N ILE A 20 -1.33 1.20 -10.46
CA ILE A 20 -1.11 -0.19 -10.84
C ILE A 20 -0.62 -0.22 -12.29
N PRO A 21 0.58 -0.76 -12.58
CA PRO A 21 1.07 -0.82 -13.94
C PRO A 21 0.24 -1.79 -14.79
N GLU A 22 -0.08 -1.39 -16.01
CA GLU A 22 -0.78 -2.23 -17.00
C GLU A 22 0.17 -2.70 -18.11
N ALA A 23 -0.24 -3.74 -18.85
CA ALA A 23 0.59 -4.38 -19.88
C ALA A 23 0.94 -3.46 -21.06
N ASP A 24 0.13 -2.42 -21.30
CA ASP A 24 0.34 -1.43 -22.36
C ASP A 24 1.25 -0.26 -21.93
N GLY A 25 1.78 -0.30 -20.70
CA GLY A 25 2.64 0.74 -20.13
C GLY A 25 1.87 1.93 -19.54
N THR A 26 0.54 1.85 -19.47
CA THR A 26 -0.28 2.81 -18.73
C THR A 26 -0.40 2.42 -17.25
N PHE A 27 -1.14 3.23 -16.49
CA PHE A 27 -1.40 2.96 -15.08
C PHE A 27 -2.90 3.02 -14.80
N HIS A 28 -3.41 2.00 -14.13
CA HIS A 28 -4.71 2.04 -13.48
C HIS A 28 -4.59 2.76 -12.12
N ALA A 29 -5.35 3.83 -11.93
CA ALA A 29 -5.30 4.65 -10.72
C ALA A 29 -6.43 4.28 -9.77
N ILE A 30 -6.09 3.99 -8.51
CA ILE A 30 -7.05 3.70 -7.44
C ILE A 30 -6.84 4.74 -6.35
N ASP A 31 -7.84 5.60 -6.13
CA ASP A 31 -7.84 6.63 -5.10
C ASP A 31 -8.41 6.09 -3.79
N LEU A 32 -7.78 6.46 -2.66
CA LEU A 32 -8.22 6.05 -1.33
C LEU A 32 -7.93 7.14 -0.29
N THR A 33 -8.78 7.21 0.73
CA THR A 33 -8.57 8.08 1.88
C THR A 33 -8.00 7.25 3.03
N ALA A 34 -6.91 7.70 3.63
CA ALA A 34 -6.26 6.97 4.72
C ALA A 34 -5.69 7.89 5.80
N THR A 35 -5.58 7.37 7.03
CA THR A 35 -4.92 8.06 8.15
C THR A 35 -3.51 7.53 8.35
N CYS A 36 -2.53 8.43 8.44
CA CYS A 36 -1.17 8.04 8.81
C CYS A 36 -1.13 7.65 10.30
N LEU A 37 -0.69 6.43 10.62
CA LEU A 37 -0.58 5.93 11.99
C LEU A 37 0.81 6.12 12.58
N TRP A 38 1.84 6.12 11.73
CA TRP A 38 3.23 6.28 12.13
C TRP A 38 4.06 6.72 10.93
N SER A 39 5.14 7.45 11.21
CA SER A 39 6.17 7.85 10.25
C SER A 39 7.51 7.82 10.95
N HIS A 40 8.41 6.94 10.53
CA HIS A 40 9.73 6.75 11.15
C HIS A 40 10.82 6.83 10.09
N GLU A 41 12.02 7.26 10.46
CA GLU A 41 13.17 7.21 9.57
C GLU A 41 13.49 5.75 9.23
N ASP A 42 13.71 5.45 7.95
CA ASP A 42 14.15 4.13 7.47
C ASP A 42 15.60 3.87 7.93
N ILE A 43 16.03 2.62 7.89
CA ILE A 43 17.42 2.20 8.10
C ILE A 43 18.36 2.95 7.14
N ASN A 44 17.88 3.27 5.93
CA ASN A 44 18.58 4.15 5.01
C ASN A 44 18.35 5.62 5.42
N PRO A 45 19.42 6.36 5.78
CA PRO A 45 19.29 7.77 6.11
C PRO A 45 18.63 8.54 4.96
N GLN A 46 17.83 9.56 5.29
CA GLN A 46 17.08 10.45 4.36
C GLN A 46 15.72 9.96 3.87
N TYR A 47 15.29 8.74 4.23
CA TYR A 47 13.96 8.25 3.90
C TYR A 47 13.15 7.97 5.16
N TYR A 48 11.84 8.04 5.01
CA TYR A 48 10.87 7.74 6.04
C TYR A 48 9.92 6.68 5.55
N ASP A 49 9.67 5.71 6.41
CA ASP A 49 8.61 4.74 6.25
C ASP A 49 7.37 5.24 6.98
N SER A 50 6.22 5.13 6.31
CA SER A 50 4.93 5.50 6.88
C SER A 50 3.89 4.39 6.71
N GLY A 51 3.13 4.15 7.77
CA GLY A 51 2.02 3.22 7.81
C GLY A 51 0.68 3.93 7.85
N PHE A 52 -0.29 3.41 7.11
CA PHE A 52 -1.60 4.02 6.94
C PHE A 52 -2.72 3.04 7.28
N ASN A 53 -3.77 3.55 7.92
CA ASN A 53 -5.05 2.89 8.03
C ASN A 53 -5.99 3.41 6.95
N VAL A 54 -6.50 2.54 6.08
CA VAL A 54 -7.46 2.91 5.04
C VAL A 54 -8.81 3.23 5.69
N LEU A 55 -9.37 4.40 5.36
CA LEU A 55 -10.67 4.86 5.85
C LEU A 55 -11.77 4.66 4.82
N GLN A 56 -11.47 4.98 3.56
CA GLN A 56 -12.40 4.86 2.43
C GLN A 56 -11.63 4.38 1.22
N ALA A 57 -12.18 3.39 0.52
CA ALA A 57 -11.62 2.87 -0.71
C ALA A 57 -12.74 2.39 -1.64
N PRO A 58 -12.54 2.47 -2.96
CA PRO A 58 -13.49 1.93 -3.93
C PRO A 58 -13.42 0.40 -3.99
N GLU A 59 -14.43 -0.24 -4.59
CA GLU A 59 -14.52 -1.70 -4.71
C GLU A 59 -13.29 -2.32 -5.38
N GLU A 60 -12.71 -1.65 -6.37
CA GLU A 60 -11.49 -2.08 -7.06
C GLU A 60 -10.28 -2.21 -6.13
N TYR A 61 -10.21 -1.45 -5.04
CA TYR A 61 -9.18 -1.65 -4.01
C TYR A 61 -9.38 -2.98 -3.29
N GLU A 62 -10.60 -3.32 -2.91
CA GLU A 62 -10.91 -4.59 -2.23
C GLU A 62 -10.60 -5.79 -3.13
N GLN A 63 -10.94 -5.69 -4.42
CA GLN A 63 -10.61 -6.70 -5.42
C GLN A 63 -9.10 -6.89 -5.54
N LEU A 64 -8.33 -5.80 -5.61
CA LEU A 64 -6.86 -5.85 -5.64
C LEU A 64 -6.30 -6.55 -4.40
N ILE A 65 -6.77 -6.16 -3.20
CA ILE A 65 -6.32 -6.79 -1.95
C ILE A 65 -6.68 -8.28 -1.94
N GLY A 66 -7.87 -8.66 -2.40
CA GLY A 66 -8.30 -10.05 -2.50
C GLY A 66 -7.36 -10.89 -3.38
N VAL A 67 -6.99 -10.36 -4.55
CA VAL A 67 -6.02 -11.01 -5.45
C VAL A 67 -4.65 -11.13 -4.79
N LEU A 68 -4.14 -10.08 -4.16
CA LEU A 68 -2.84 -10.10 -3.49
C LEU A 68 -2.82 -11.11 -2.33
N VAL A 69 -3.89 -11.17 -1.53
CA VAL A 69 -4.03 -12.14 -0.45
C VAL A 69 -4.01 -13.56 -1.00
N GLN A 70 -4.73 -13.84 -2.10
CA GLN A 70 -4.72 -15.17 -2.72
C GLN A 70 -3.35 -15.53 -3.28
N TYR A 71 -2.68 -14.59 -3.95
CA TYR A 71 -1.39 -14.80 -4.59
C TYR A 71 -0.26 -15.04 -3.58
N PHE A 72 -0.21 -14.24 -2.51
CA PHE A 72 0.83 -14.35 -1.47
C PHE A 72 0.47 -15.30 -0.33
N ARG A 73 -0.68 -15.97 -0.40
CA ARG A 73 -1.06 -16.97 0.59
C ARG A 73 -0.06 -18.12 0.55
N PHE A 74 0.43 -18.51 1.71
CA PHE A 74 1.15 -19.77 1.85
C PHE A 74 0.15 -20.93 1.90
N ASP A 75 0.15 -21.79 0.88
CA ASP A 75 -0.57 -23.06 0.92
C ASP A 75 0.35 -24.15 1.52
N PRO A 76 0.05 -24.70 2.71
CA PRO A 76 0.87 -25.73 3.33
C PRO A 76 1.04 -27.00 2.48
N LEU A 77 0.16 -27.25 1.50
CA LEU A 77 0.27 -28.41 0.59
C LEU A 77 1.28 -28.21 -0.55
N GLN A 78 1.69 -26.98 -0.86
CA GLN A 78 2.71 -26.70 -1.88
C GLN A 78 4.15 -26.76 -1.34
N ALA A 79 4.32 -26.82 -0.02
CA ALA A 79 5.64 -26.85 0.63
C ALA A 79 6.24 -28.28 0.76
N SER A 80 5.67 -29.29 0.10
CA SER A 80 6.09 -30.71 0.17
C SER A 80 6.59 -31.27 -1.16
N VAL A 81 7.14 -30.44 -2.05
CA VAL A 81 7.79 -30.89 -3.30
C VAL A 81 9.31 -30.79 -3.20
#